data_AF-A0A1Y0IHF3-F1
#
_entry.id   AF-A0A1Y0IHF3-F1
#
_cell.length_a   1.000
_cell.length_b   1.000
_cell.length_c   1.000
_cell.angle_alpha   90.00
_cell.angle_beta   90.00
_cell.angle_gamma   90.00
#
_symmetry.space_group_name_H-M   'P 1'
#
loop_
_entity.id
_entity.type
_entity.pdbx_description
1 polymer ?
#
loop_
_entity_poly.entity_id
_entity_poly.type
_entity_poly.pdbx_seq_one_letter_code
_entity_poly.pdbx_strand_id
1 'polypeptide(L)'
;MKAETLNTVTKVKQSTSSRHVNSSPVGQQGMLIIGKVVAISDAGNPVVSYNAPTEHHPVEALSTVMLDTADIGKDIALSFAQNRQNMPIVMGVIRSLLDDVLSADAPVDAKDEPESVDSFPDPVSPEVLVNGQKLELSAAEEVTLRCGKSSITLKKNGKIVIRGEHILSRAAGANRIKGGSIELN
;
A
#
# COMPACT_ATOMS: atom_id res chain seq x y z
N MET A 1 -61.97 51.67 -42.30
CA MET A 1 -61.97 52.50 -41.08
C MET A 1 -61.28 51.68 -39.98
N LYS A 2 -60.11 52.16 -39.52
CA LYS A 2 -59.38 51.86 -38.25
C LYS A 2 -58.99 50.41 -37.85
N ALA A 3 -57.70 50.12 -38.00
CA ALA A 3 -56.63 49.86 -36.99
C ALA A 3 -56.89 49.14 -35.64
N GLU A 4 -56.06 48.09 -35.43
CA GLU A 4 -55.12 47.79 -34.32
C GLU A 4 -55.54 47.38 -32.87
N THR A 5 -55.13 46.12 -32.56
CA THR A 5 -54.29 45.63 -31.44
C THR A 5 -54.84 45.53 -29.99
N LEU A 6 -54.79 44.31 -29.40
CA LEU A 6 -54.02 43.98 -28.17
C LEU A 6 -54.15 42.50 -27.69
N ASN A 7 -53.02 41.80 -27.81
CA ASN A 7 -52.35 40.75 -27.03
C ASN A 7 -53.07 39.60 -26.27
N THR A 8 -52.50 38.43 -26.57
CA THR A 8 -52.61 37.06 -26.03
C THR A 8 -51.75 36.84 -24.78
N VAL A 9 -52.24 36.11 -23.75
CA VAL A 9 -51.41 35.33 -22.79
C VAL A 9 -52.16 34.09 -22.25
N THR A 10 -51.66 32.90 -22.66
CA THR A 10 -51.28 31.70 -21.86
C THR A 10 -52.20 31.04 -20.82
N LYS A 11 -52.49 29.73 -21.04
CA LYS A 11 -52.05 28.61 -20.17
C LYS A 11 -52.36 27.24 -20.79
N VAL A 12 -51.33 26.47 -21.13
CA VAL A 12 -51.42 25.05 -21.50
C VAL A 12 -51.10 24.18 -20.30
N LYS A 13 -51.94 23.16 -20.10
CA LYS A 13 -51.97 22.19 -19.01
C LYS A 13 -50.81 21.18 -19.15
N GLN A 14 -50.10 20.94 -18.04
CA GLN A 14 -49.12 19.87 -17.89
C GLN A 14 -49.81 18.50 -17.96
N SER A 15 -49.26 17.59 -18.76
CA SER A 15 -49.50 16.14 -18.64
C SER A 15 -48.15 15.44 -18.55
N THR A 16 -48.07 14.54 -17.60
CA THR A 16 -46.90 13.80 -17.13
C THR A 16 -46.58 12.65 -18.08
N SER A 17 -45.35 12.60 -18.60
CA SER A 17 -44.78 11.40 -19.23
C SER A 17 -43.36 11.23 -18.72
N SER A 18 -43.16 10.17 -17.94
CA SER A 18 -41.89 9.72 -17.38
C SER A 18 -40.88 9.47 -18.50
N ARG A 19 -39.85 10.32 -18.59
CA ARG A 19 -38.65 10.02 -19.38
C ARG A 19 -37.71 9.19 -18.52
N HIS A 20 -37.52 7.93 -18.90
CA HIS A 20 -36.31 7.19 -18.55
C HIS A 20 -35.12 7.98 -19.10
N VAL A 21 -34.37 8.62 -18.20
CA VAL A 21 -33.05 9.13 -18.52
C VAL A 21 -32.13 7.93 -18.47
N ASN A 22 -31.98 7.22 -19.60
CA ASN A 22 -30.84 6.37 -19.82
C ASN A 22 -29.61 7.28 -19.99
N SER A 23 -29.05 7.74 -18.88
CA SER A 23 -27.70 8.30 -18.87
C SER A 23 -26.74 7.14 -19.04
N SER A 24 -26.47 6.75 -20.29
CA SER A 24 -25.27 5.99 -20.60
C SER A 24 -24.08 6.91 -20.30
N PRO A 25 -23.19 6.60 -19.34
CA PRO A 25 -22.06 7.45 -19.08
C PRO A 25 -21.09 7.36 -20.27
N VAL A 26 -20.93 8.49 -20.94
CA VAL A 26 -19.89 8.75 -21.92
C VAL A 26 -18.53 8.57 -21.23
N GLY A 27 -17.77 7.56 -21.66
CA GLY A 27 -16.29 7.52 -21.58
C GLY A 27 -15.63 7.59 -20.21
N GLN A 28 -15.86 6.63 -19.31
CA GLN A 28 -14.96 6.39 -18.17
C GLN A 28 -13.72 5.62 -18.64
N GLN A 29 -12.74 6.33 -19.22
CA GLN A 29 -11.42 5.77 -19.47
C GLN A 29 -10.59 5.87 -18.17
N GLY A 30 -10.08 4.73 -17.67
CA GLY A 30 -9.09 4.71 -16.58
C GLY A 30 -9.64 5.00 -15.18
N MET A 31 -10.91 4.70 -14.90
CA MET A 31 -11.47 4.91 -13.57
C MET A 31 -10.81 3.98 -12.54
N LEU A 32 -10.23 4.59 -11.50
CA LEU A 32 -9.80 3.88 -10.30
C LEU A 32 -11.05 3.52 -9.49
N ILE A 33 -11.17 2.26 -9.08
CA ILE A 33 -12.23 1.81 -8.18
C ILE A 33 -11.64 1.22 -6.91
N ILE A 34 -12.41 1.26 -5.83
CA ILE A 34 -12.05 0.61 -4.57
C ILE A 34 -12.70 -0.78 -4.54
N GLY A 35 -11.93 -1.78 -4.16
CA GLY A 35 -12.41 -3.12 -3.88
C GLY A 35 -11.74 -3.70 -2.65
N LYS A 36 -11.88 -4.99 -2.44
CA LYS A 36 -11.37 -5.73 -1.30
C LYS A 36 -10.69 -7.02 -1.77
N VAL A 37 -9.57 -7.37 -1.16
CA VAL A 37 -8.96 -8.70 -1.35
C VAL A 37 -9.80 -9.71 -0.58
N VAL A 38 -10.25 -10.75 -1.26
CA VAL A 38 -11.07 -11.82 -0.66
C VAL A 38 -10.24 -13.07 -0.40
N ALA A 39 -9.28 -13.37 -1.27
CA ALA A 39 -8.36 -14.49 -1.13
C ALA A 39 -7.09 -14.27 -1.96
N ILE A 40 -6.10 -15.15 -1.76
CA ILE A 40 -4.97 -15.34 -2.67
C ILE A 40 -5.13 -16.74 -3.27
N SER A 41 -5.10 -16.87 -4.61
CA SER A 41 -5.22 -18.17 -5.26
C SER A 41 -3.94 -18.99 -5.15
N ASP A 42 -4.00 -20.29 -5.48
CA ASP A 42 -2.84 -21.19 -5.41
C ASP A 42 -1.68 -20.73 -6.33
N ALA A 43 -1.99 -19.96 -7.37
CA ALA A 43 -1.00 -19.36 -8.27
C ALA A 43 -0.38 -18.05 -7.72
N GLY A 44 -0.83 -17.58 -6.56
CA GLY A 44 -0.38 -16.33 -5.93
C GLY A 44 -1.11 -15.08 -6.43
N ASN A 45 -2.13 -15.22 -7.29
CA ASN A 45 -2.89 -14.06 -7.77
C ASN A 45 -3.95 -13.64 -6.74
N PRO A 46 -4.18 -12.34 -6.54
CA PRO A 46 -5.26 -11.87 -5.69
C PRO A 46 -6.63 -12.18 -6.30
N VAL A 47 -7.53 -12.66 -5.47
CA VAL A 47 -8.96 -12.81 -5.77
C VAL A 47 -9.69 -11.64 -5.11
N VAL A 48 -10.44 -10.86 -5.89
CA VAL A 48 -10.96 -9.55 -5.47
C VAL A 48 -12.47 -9.42 -5.66
N SER A 49 -13.05 -8.55 -4.84
CA SER A 49 -14.44 -8.08 -4.92
C SER A 49 -14.44 -6.55 -5.02
N TYR A 50 -15.27 -5.97 -5.89
CA TYR A 50 -15.35 -4.52 -6.09
C TYR A 50 -16.75 -4.01 -6.47
N ASN A 51 -17.73 -4.91 -6.58
CA ASN A 51 -19.14 -4.61 -6.81
C ASN A 51 -20.02 -5.78 -6.33
N ALA A 52 -21.33 -5.56 -6.26
CA ALA A 52 -22.30 -6.56 -5.78
C ALA A 52 -22.21 -7.92 -6.50
N PRO A 53 -22.04 -8.00 -7.84
CA PRO A 53 -21.79 -9.29 -8.50
C PRO A 53 -20.54 -10.03 -8.00
N THR A 54 -19.43 -9.31 -7.83
CA THR A 54 -18.15 -9.89 -7.40
C THR A 54 -18.07 -10.21 -5.91
N GLU A 55 -19.01 -9.73 -5.09
CA GLU A 55 -19.16 -10.17 -3.70
C GLU A 55 -19.58 -11.65 -3.62
N HIS A 56 -20.42 -12.09 -4.55
CA HIS A 56 -20.87 -13.49 -4.62
C HIS A 56 -19.95 -14.35 -5.50
N HIS A 57 -19.36 -13.76 -6.53
CA HIS A 57 -18.44 -14.44 -7.45
C HIS A 57 -17.15 -13.64 -7.59
N PRO A 58 -16.23 -13.75 -6.61
CA PRO A 58 -14.94 -13.06 -6.66
C PRO A 58 -14.16 -13.43 -7.91
N VAL A 59 -13.36 -12.48 -8.41
CA VAL A 59 -12.61 -12.64 -9.66
C VAL A 59 -11.12 -12.55 -9.41
N GLU A 60 -10.33 -13.35 -10.12
CA GLU A 60 -8.87 -13.19 -10.10
C GLU A 60 -8.47 -11.87 -10.77
N ALA A 61 -7.52 -11.18 -10.13
CA ALA A 61 -6.92 -9.95 -10.61
C ALA A 61 -5.41 -10.12 -10.81
N LEU A 62 -4.86 -9.34 -11.73
CA LEU A 62 -3.41 -9.13 -11.79
C LEU A 62 -3.02 -8.10 -10.71
N SER A 63 -1.74 -8.04 -10.34
CA SER A 63 -1.28 -7.07 -9.34
C SER A 63 0.04 -6.41 -9.75
N THR A 64 0.17 -5.11 -9.48
CA THR A 64 1.44 -4.36 -9.58
C THR A 64 2.18 -4.31 -8.25
N VAL A 65 1.56 -4.77 -7.17
CA VAL A 65 2.15 -4.86 -5.81
C VAL A 65 2.18 -6.32 -5.35
N MET A 66 3.10 -6.64 -4.45
CA MET A 66 3.08 -7.93 -3.78
C MET A 66 1.90 -7.95 -2.80
N LEU A 67 1.08 -8.99 -2.87
CA LEU A 67 -0.03 -9.24 -1.96
C LEU A 67 0.15 -10.63 -1.37
N ASP A 68 -0.08 -10.77 -0.08
CA ASP A 68 -0.05 -12.05 0.60
C ASP A 68 -1.34 -12.29 1.42
N THR A 69 -1.38 -13.39 2.17
CA THR A 69 -2.55 -13.76 2.96
C THR A 69 -2.89 -12.74 4.06
N ALA A 70 -1.92 -11.91 4.50
CA ALA A 70 -2.16 -10.84 5.46
C ALA A 70 -2.89 -9.64 4.86
N ASP A 71 -3.04 -9.58 3.52
CA ASP A 71 -3.80 -8.54 2.83
C ASP A 71 -5.26 -8.90 2.59
N ILE A 72 -5.69 -10.12 2.95
CA ILE A 72 -7.09 -10.54 2.85
C ILE A 72 -7.96 -9.64 3.75
N GLY A 73 -9.04 -9.11 3.17
CA GLY A 73 -9.97 -8.19 3.84
C GLY A 73 -9.61 -6.71 3.69
N LYS A 74 -8.38 -6.38 3.26
CA LYS A 74 -7.96 -4.99 3.08
C LYS A 74 -8.56 -4.37 1.83
N ASP A 75 -8.76 -3.06 1.91
CA ASP A 75 -9.21 -2.27 0.77
C ASP A 75 -8.06 -2.07 -0.22
N ILE A 76 -8.39 -2.15 -1.50
CA ILE A 76 -7.43 -2.05 -2.61
C ILE A 76 -7.93 -1.10 -3.67
N ALA A 77 -6.98 -0.46 -4.34
CA ALA A 77 -7.23 0.38 -5.50
C ALA A 77 -7.04 -0.46 -6.77
N LEU A 78 -8.08 -0.49 -7.62
CA LEU A 78 -8.16 -1.33 -8.82
C LEU A 78 -8.35 -0.48 -10.07
N SER A 79 -7.79 -0.96 -11.18
CA SER A 79 -8.11 -0.47 -12.53
C SER A 79 -8.39 -1.64 -13.48
N PHE A 80 -8.87 -1.36 -14.68
CA PHE A 80 -9.20 -2.39 -15.67
C PHE A 80 -8.36 -2.24 -16.93
N ALA A 81 -7.73 -3.34 -17.34
CA ALA A 81 -6.92 -3.36 -18.55
C ALA A 81 -7.77 -3.01 -19.78
N GLN A 82 -7.33 -2.05 -20.59
CA GLN A 82 -7.98 -1.65 -21.85
C GLN A 82 -9.49 -1.30 -21.68
N ASN A 83 -9.87 -0.83 -20.48
CA ASN A 83 -11.27 -0.58 -20.12
C ASN A 83 -12.19 -1.81 -20.22
N ARG A 84 -11.64 -3.03 -20.09
CA ARG A 84 -12.42 -4.27 -20.02
C ARG A 84 -12.72 -4.61 -18.57
N GLN A 85 -14.00 -4.56 -18.19
CA GLN A 85 -14.48 -4.83 -16.83
C GLN A 85 -14.18 -6.25 -16.30
N ASN A 86 -13.71 -7.16 -17.16
CA ASN A 86 -13.39 -8.55 -16.83
C ASN A 86 -11.91 -8.78 -16.50
N MET A 87 -11.06 -7.75 -16.54
CA MET A 87 -9.63 -7.88 -16.29
C MET A 87 -9.14 -6.83 -15.27
N PRO A 88 -9.46 -7.02 -13.98
CA PRO A 88 -8.99 -6.15 -12.92
C PRO A 88 -7.49 -6.26 -12.70
N ILE A 89 -6.86 -5.12 -12.42
CA ILE A 89 -5.46 -4.98 -12.02
C ILE A 89 -5.44 -4.23 -10.68
N VAL A 90 -4.89 -4.86 -9.65
CA VAL A 90 -4.60 -4.22 -8.36
C VAL A 90 -3.41 -3.30 -8.53
N MET A 91 -3.62 -2.02 -8.26
CA MET A 91 -2.61 -0.97 -8.35
C MET A 91 -1.91 -0.74 -7.00
N GLY A 92 -2.60 -1.00 -5.89
CA GLY A 92 -2.06 -0.85 -4.54
C GLY A 92 -3.07 -1.15 -3.44
N VAL A 93 -2.58 -1.34 -2.22
CA VAL A 93 -3.39 -1.48 -1.01
C VAL A 93 -3.68 -0.09 -0.42
N ILE A 94 -4.94 0.17 -0.10
CA ILE A 94 -5.35 1.40 0.59
C ILE A 94 -5.10 1.18 2.08
N ARG A 95 -4.29 2.05 2.68
CA ARG A 95 -3.96 1.96 4.11
C ARG A 95 -4.83 2.93 4.90
N SER A 96 -5.49 2.44 5.94
CA SER A 96 -6.06 3.25 7.00
C SER A 96 -5.17 3.17 8.23
N LEU A 97 -5.05 4.26 8.99
CA LEU A 97 -4.30 4.27 10.26
C LEU A 97 -4.83 3.22 11.26
N LEU A 98 -6.10 2.82 11.14
CA LEU A 98 -6.67 1.75 11.95
C LEU A 98 -6.14 0.36 11.56
N ASP A 99 -5.85 0.12 10.28
CA ASP A 99 -5.34 -1.17 9.81
C ASP A 99 -3.90 -1.42 10.31
N ASP A 100 -3.09 -0.36 10.41
CA ASP A 100 -1.72 -0.44 10.91
C ASP A 100 -1.68 -0.78 12.42
N VAL A 101 -2.63 -0.27 13.21
CA VAL A 101 -2.74 -0.58 14.64
C VAL A 101 -3.27 -2.01 14.86
N LEU A 102 -4.27 -2.44 14.08
CA LEU A 102 -4.83 -3.79 14.19
C LEU A 102 -3.85 -4.87 13.70
N SER A 103 -2.97 -4.55 12.75
CA SER A 103 -1.93 -5.46 12.26
C SER A 103 -0.77 -5.63 13.25
N ALA A 104 -0.63 -4.74 14.24
CA ALA A 104 0.37 -4.86 15.30
C ALA A 104 -0.02 -5.90 16.38
N ASP A 105 -1.28 -6.33 16.40
CA ASP A 105 -1.87 -7.26 17.39
C ASP A 105 -1.97 -8.72 16.90
N ALA A 106 -1.21 -9.12 15.87
CA ALA A 106 -1.16 -10.53 15.48
C ALA A 106 -0.69 -11.39 16.69
N PRO A 107 -1.46 -12.42 17.11
CA PRO A 107 -1.23 -13.09 18.38
C PRO A 107 0.06 -13.89 18.33
N VAL A 108 1.06 -13.44 19.08
CA VAL A 108 2.19 -14.28 19.49
C VAL A 108 1.71 -15.15 20.65
N ASP A 109 1.46 -16.43 20.35
CA ASP A 109 1.32 -17.48 21.35
C ASP A 109 2.56 -17.50 22.26
N ALA A 110 2.47 -16.92 23.47
CA ALA A 110 3.17 -17.38 24.66
C ALA A 110 2.64 -16.64 25.91
N LYS A 111 2.26 -17.44 26.90
CA LYS A 111 1.80 -17.06 28.23
C LYS A 111 2.78 -16.16 28.98
N ASP A 112 2.24 -15.12 29.61
CA ASP A 112 2.50 -14.61 30.97
C ASP A 112 2.51 -13.07 31.00
N GLU A 113 1.48 -12.51 31.62
CA GLU A 113 1.42 -11.12 32.11
C GLU A 113 2.07 -11.03 33.52
N PRO A 114 2.48 -9.85 34.06
CA PRO A 114 1.78 -8.56 33.89
C PRO A 114 2.63 -7.27 33.75
N GLU A 115 1.95 -6.29 33.17
CA GLU A 115 1.97 -4.83 33.42
C GLU A 115 3.28 -4.09 33.78
N SER A 116 3.68 -3.18 32.87
CA SER A 116 4.00 -1.80 33.26
C SER A 116 3.83 -0.86 32.07
N VAL A 117 3.05 0.20 32.31
CA VAL A 117 2.80 1.32 31.40
C VAL A 117 4.11 2.03 31.10
N ASP A 118 4.61 1.89 29.88
CA ASP A 118 5.54 2.84 29.28
C ASP A 118 5.15 3.02 27.82
N SER A 119 4.99 4.29 27.45
CA SER A 119 4.62 4.74 26.12
C SER A 119 5.57 4.13 25.10
N PHE A 120 5.06 3.19 24.29
CA PHE A 120 5.86 2.59 23.22
C PHE A 120 6.23 3.69 22.21
N PRO A 121 7.51 3.78 21.79
CA PRO A 121 7.87 4.60 20.66
C PRO A 121 7.17 4.02 19.43
N ASP A 122 6.63 4.89 18.57
CA ASP A 122 5.98 4.51 17.31
C ASP A 122 6.76 3.39 16.62
N PRO A 123 6.10 2.34 16.08
CA PRO A 123 6.78 1.34 15.28
C PRO A 123 7.35 2.02 14.03
N VAL A 124 8.62 2.43 14.10
CA VAL A 124 9.32 3.06 12.99
C VAL A 124 9.57 1.99 11.95
N SER A 125 8.67 1.92 10.97
CA SER A 125 8.88 1.15 9.76
C SER A 125 10.22 1.56 9.13
N PRO A 126 11.01 0.62 8.60
CA PRO A 126 12.30 0.94 8.01
C PRO A 126 12.13 1.95 6.85
N GLU A 127 12.86 3.05 6.90
CA GLU A 127 12.79 4.12 5.90
C GLU A 127 14.08 4.18 5.06
N VAL A 128 13.89 4.48 3.77
CA VAL A 128 14.98 4.73 2.82
C VAL A 128 14.74 6.09 2.17
N LEU A 129 15.56 7.08 2.53
CA LEU A 129 15.49 8.43 1.95
C LEU A 129 16.57 8.60 0.88
N VAL A 130 16.18 8.99 -0.33
CA VAL A 130 17.08 9.19 -1.48
C VAL A 130 16.92 10.62 -2.01
N ASN A 131 17.86 11.51 -1.67
CA ASN A 131 17.81 12.93 -2.06
C ASN A 131 18.78 13.26 -3.23
N GLY A 132 19.13 12.27 -4.06
CA GLY A 132 20.07 12.40 -5.18
C GLY A 132 21.55 12.61 -4.78
N GLN A 133 21.81 13.17 -3.59
CA GLN A 133 23.14 13.38 -3.02
C GLN A 133 23.40 12.53 -1.77
N LYS A 134 22.34 12.10 -1.06
CA LYS A 134 22.42 11.33 0.19
C LYS A 134 21.43 10.17 0.15
N LEU A 135 21.89 8.99 0.58
CA LEU A 135 21.09 7.82 0.90
C LEU A 135 21.14 7.61 2.41
N GLU A 136 19.97 7.53 3.05
CA GLU A 136 19.84 7.28 4.49
C GLU A 136 18.95 6.05 4.73
N LEU A 137 19.46 5.10 5.52
CA LEU A 137 18.78 3.87 5.91
C LEU A 137 18.58 3.90 7.43
N SER A 138 17.33 3.88 7.89
CA SER A 138 16.98 3.90 9.31
C SER A 138 16.06 2.73 9.66
N ALA A 139 16.24 2.17 10.87
CA ALA A 139 15.39 1.16 11.45
C ALA A 139 15.48 1.25 12.99
N ALA A 140 14.40 0.92 13.70
CA ALA A 140 14.37 0.99 15.16
C ALA A 140 15.31 -0.03 15.85
N GLU A 141 15.49 -1.21 15.24
CA GLU A 141 16.16 -2.34 15.89
C GLU A 141 17.47 -2.76 15.21
N GLU A 142 17.44 -3.04 13.90
CA GLU A 142 18.58 -3.56 13.16
C GLU A 142 18.54 -3.17 11.68
N VAL A 143 19.70 -2.84 11.10
CA VAL A 143 19.90 -2.70 9.64
C VAL A 143 20.94 -3.73 9.19
N THR A 144 20.55 -4.66 8.32
CA THR A 144 21.45 -5.70 7.79
C THR A 144 21.52 -5.64 6.26
N LEU A 145 22.74 -5.44 5.74
CA LEU A 145 23.07 -5.57 4.31
C LEU A 145 23.69 -6.96 4.08
N ARG A 146 22.97 -7.86 3.39
CA ARG A 146 23.38 -9.27 3.19
C ARG A 146 23.57 -9.60 1.72
N CYS A 147 24.65 -10.32 1.42
CA CYS A 147 24.88 -10.96 0.13
C CYS A 147 25.55 -12.33 0.37
N GLY A 148 24.80 -13.41 0.14
CA GLY A 148 25.26 -14.77 0.42
C GLY A 148 25.73 -14.96 1.87
N LYS A 149 27.00 -15.39 2.04
CA LYS A 149 27.64 -15.63 3.34
C LYS A 149 28.16 -14.36 4.04
N SER A 150 28.11 -13.20 3.37
CA SER A 150 28.62 -11.93 3.89
C SER A 150 27.49 -11.03 4.39
N SER A 151 27.75 -10.28 5.46
CA SER A 151 26.79 -9.32 6.01
C SER A 151 27.46 -8.15 6.73
N ILE A 152 26.88 -6.96 6.61
CA ILE A 152 27.14 -5.82 7.51
C ILE A 152 25.86 -5.56 8.29
N THR A 153 25.93 -5.63 9.62
CA THR A 153 24.77 -5.48 10.51
C THR A 153 25.04 -4.37 11.52
N LEU A 154 24.12 -3.41 11.60
CA LEU A 154 24.08 -2.34 12.59
C LEU A 154 22.92 -2.62 13.56
N LYS A 155 23.18 -2.61 14.87
CA LYS A 155 22.18 -2.86 15.92
C LYS A 155 21.85 -1.60 16.72
N LYS A 156 20.65 -1.53 17.30
CA LYS A 156 20.23 -0.41 18.17
C LYS A 156 21.18 -0.06 19.32
N ASN A 157 21.94 -1.03 19.82
CA ASN A 157 22.93 -0.82 20.89
C ASN A 157 24.27 -0.26 20.39
N GLY A 158 24.37 0.15 19.12
CA GLY A 158 25.58 0.68 18.50
C GLY A 158 26.57 -0.39 18.04
N LYS A 159 26.28 -1.68 18.23
CA LYS A 159 27.16 -2.76 17.74
C LYS A 159 27.08 -2.86 16.22
N ILE A 160 28.25 -2.77 15.57
CA ILE A 160 28.40 -3.03 14.14
C ILE A 160 29.13 -4.36 13.97
N VAL A 161 28.57 -5.27 13.18
CA VAL A 161 29.15 -6.59 12.89
C VAL A 161 29.37 -6.70 11.39
N ILE A 162 30.63 -6.91 10.99
CA ILE A 162 31.01 -7.20 9.60
C ILE A 162 31.40 -8.68 9.54
N ARG A 163 30.71 -9.45 8.70
CA ARG A 163 30.98 -10.88 8.46
C ARG A 163 31.26 -11.10 6.98
N GLY A 164 32.26 -11.93 6.72
CA GLY A 164 32.61 -12.41 5.39
C GLY A 164 33.79 -13.35 5.49
N GLU A 165 34.01 -14.14 4.44
CA GLU A 165 35.18 -15.02 4.33
C GLU A 165 36.48 -14.20 4.18
N HIS A 166 36.40 -13.05 3.50
CA HIS A 166 37.50 -12.13 3.29
C HIS A 166 37.01 -10.69 3.48
N ILE A 167 37.72 -9.88 4.28
CA ILE A 167 37.46 -8.44 4.42
C ILE A 167 38.68 -7.67 3.93
N LEU A 168 38.52 -6.91 2.84
CA LEU A 168 39.53 -5.99 2.33
C LEU A 168 39.17 -4.55 2.72
N SER A 169 39.91 -3.99 3.68
CA SER A 169 39.78 -2.58 4.05
C SER A 169 40.89 -1.76 3.37
N ARG A 170 40.54 -1.02 2.30
CA ARG A 170 41.47 -0.19 1.53
C ARG A 170 41.05 1.28 1.62
N ALA A 171 42.00 2.15 1.91
CA ALA A 171 41.82 3.60 1.89
C ALA A 171 42.93 4.24 1.02
N ALA A 172 42.62 5.34 0.33
CA ALA A 172 43.62 6.16 -0.36
C ALA A 172 44.45 7.01 0.62
N GLY A 173 43.85 7.37 1.75
CA GLY A 173 44.52 8.01 2.89
C GLY A 173 44.77 7.02 4.03
N ALA A 174 44.83 7.54 5.26
CA ALA A 174 45.00 6.70 6.44
C ALA A 174 43.71 5.95 6.79
N ASN A 175 43.84 4.65 7.09
CA ASN A 175 42.79 3.88 7.74
C ASN A 175 43.01 3.93 9.26
N ARG A 176 42.15 4.65 9.99
CA ARG A 176 42.36 4.94 11.41
C ARG A 176 41.39 4.15 12.29
N ILE A 177 41.94 3.27 13.11
CA ILE A 177 41.19 2.51 14.12
C ILE A 177 41.48 3.13 15.48
N LYS A 178 40.43 3.42 16.26
CA LYS A 178 40.52 3.94 17.63
C LYS A 178 39.58 3.15 18.51
N GLY A 179 40.02 2.79 19.72
CA GLY A 179 39.22 2.07 20.70
C GLY A 179 39.95 1.96 22.03
N GLY A 180 39.21 1.73 23.12
CA GLY A 180 39.81 1.46 24.44
C GLY A 180 40.54 0.11 24.49
N SER A 181 40.19 -0.81 23.59
CA SER A 181 40.90 -2.06 23.33
C SER A 181 40.78 -2.38 21.84
N ILE A 182 41.82 -2.99 21.27
CA ILE A 182 41.81 -3.57 19.93
C ILE A 182 42.34 -4.99 20.08
N GLU A 183 41.47 -5.96 19.84
CA GLU A 183 41.81 -7.38 19.84
C GLU A 183 42.08 -7.82 18.40
N LEU A 184 43.30 -8.28 18.15
CA LEU A 184 43.74 -8.81 16.86
C LEU A 184 44.34 -10.19 17.14
N ASN A 185 43.72 -11.22 16.57
CA ASN A 185 44.12 -12.62 16.71
C ASN A 185 44.44 -13.20 15.33
#